data_AF-A0A524I138-F1
#
_entry.id   AF-A0A524I138-F1
#
_cell.length_a   1.000
_cell.length_b   1.000
_cell.length_c   1.000
_cell.angle_alpha   90.00
_cell.angle_beta   90.00
_cell.angle_gamma   90.00
#
_symmetry.space_group_name_H-M   'P 1'
#
loop_
_entity.id
_entity.type
_entity.pdbx_description
1 polymer ?
#
loop_
_entity_poly.entity_id
_entity_poly.type
_entity_poly.pdbx_seq_one_letter_code
_entity_poly.pdbx_strand_id
1 'polypeptide(L)'
;MCPDRRDRGRQDLRRSRRGCHPDQDRRERLHEGLSSFGPSPFYLFIHLSSTMRPDEAMHRLNELADPSLLNGMARYGIPVDRALGVSLPQIRSLAKDIGRDHALAAALWVTGVHEARMLATLVDEPDKVSEPQMNAMVDEFASWDICDQCCNNLFRLTPIAWRKALEWSEHQ
;
A
#
# COMPACT_ATOMS: atom_id res chain seq x y z
N MET A 1 -40.56 21.54 1.31
CA MET A 1 -41.03 22.13 2.57
C MET A 1 -41.26 20.99 3.57
N CYS A 2 -40.26 20.64 4.38
CA CYS A 2 -40.35 19.57 5.39
C CYS A 2 -40.14 20.19 6.77
N PRO A 3 -41.08 20.02 7.73
CA PRO A 3 -41.00 20.70 9.02
C PRO A 3 -40.20 19.89 10.06
N ASP A 4 -39.40 20.63 10.82
CA ASP A 4 -38.72 20.27 12.07
C ASP A 4 -39.73 19.80 13.14
N ARG A 5 -39.43 18.70 13.84
CA ARG A 5 -40.07 18.34 15.11
C ARG A 5 -39.01 17.83 16.09
N ARG A 6 -38.50 18.77 16.87
CA ARG A 6 -37.90 18.53 18.18
C ARG A 6 -38.91 17.98 19.19
N ASP A 7 -38.43 16.95 19.89
CA ASP A 7 -38.57 16.70 21.32
C ASP A 7 -39.93 16.21 21.87
N ARG A 8 -39.93 14.96 22.35
CA ARG A 8 -40.60 14.52 23.59
C ARG A 8 -40.37 13.03 23.84
N GLY A 9 -39.77 12.68 24.98
CA GLY A 9 -39.98 11.34 25.56
C GLY A 9 -38.81 10.73 26.33
N ARG A 10 -38.35 11.40 27.39
CA ARG A 10 -37.47 10.82 28.41
C ARG A 10 -38.33 10.25 29.53
N GLN A 11 -38.36 8.93 29.75
CA GLN A 11 -38.71 8.34 31.04
C GLN A 11 -37.85 7.12 31.36
N ASP A 12 -37.27 7.22 32.56
CA ASP A 12 -36.41 6.28 33.27
C ASP A 12 -37.01 4.89 33.51
N LEU A 13 -36.17 3.86 33.39
CA LEU A 13 -36.27 2.68 34.26
C LEU A 13 -34.88 2.28 34.77
N ARG A 14 -34.64 2.65 36.03
CA ARG A 14 -33.55 2.14 36.88
C ARG A 14 -33.93 0.77 37.46
N ARG A 15 -33.01 -0.20 37.38
CA ARG A 15 -32.61 -1.23 38.38
C ARG A 15 -31.83 -2.31 37.60
N SER A 16 -30.59 -2.63 37.90
CA SER A 16 -30.17 -3.26 39.15
C SER A 16 -28.64 -3.20 39.28
N ARG A 17 -28.16 -2.81 40.47
CA ARG A 17 -26.76 -2.84 40.89
C ARG A 17 -26.40 -4.24 41.41
N ARG A 18 -25.22 -4.74 41.07
CA ARG A 18 -24.37 -5.73 41.80
C ARG A 18 -23.14 -5.98 40.91
N GLY A 19 -21.88 -5.73 41.24
CA GLY A 19 -21.17 -5.17 42.40
C GLY A 19 -19.69 -5.03 42.01
N CYS A 20 -18.96 -4.11 42.65
CA CYS A 20 -17.51 -3.91 42.50
C CYS A 20 -16.72 -4.90 43.37
N HIS A 21 -15.63 -5.49 42.87
CA HIS A 21 -14.25 -5.17 43.25
C HIS A 21 -13.25 -6.08 42.48
N PRO A 22 -12.08 -5.56 42.09
CA PRO A 22 -10.98 -6.37 41.53
C PRO A 22 -10.33 -7.27 42.58
N ASP A 23 -9.91 -8.46 42.18
CA ASP A 23 -9.04 -9.33 42.99
C ASP A 23 -7.72 -9.51 42.24
N GLN A 24 -6.76 -8.69 42.61
CA GLN A 24 -5.36 -8.85 42.27
C GLN A 24 -4.70 -9.73 43.34
N ASP A 25 -3.83 -10.60 42.86
CA ASP A 25 -2.66 -11.11 43.57
C ASP A 25 -2.84 -12.41 44.39
N ARG A 26 -2.56 -13.54 43.72
CA ARG A 26 -2.07 -14.73 44.40
C ARG A 26 -0.94 -15.38 43.59
N ARG A 27 0.27 -14.83 43.82
CA ARG A 27 1.49 -15.58 44.17
C ARG A 27 2.03 -16.57 43.12
N GLU A 28 3.11 -16.14 42.49
CA GLU A 28 4.45 -16.71 42.71
C GLU A 28 4.51 -18.22 43.01
N ARG A 29 4.93 -18.97 42.00
CA ARG A 29 5.80 -20.16 42.13
C ARG A 29 6.52 -20.35 40.80
N LEU A 30 7.79 -19.93 40.75
CA LEU A 30 8.95 -20.81 40.73
C LEU A 30 8.97 -21.74 39.51
N HIS A 31 9.75 -21.37 38.49
CA HIS A 31 10.67 -22.30 37.83
C HIS A 31 11.84 -21.50 37.24
N GLU A 32 12.95 -21.56 37.98
CA GLU A 32 14.30 -21.27 37.52
C GLU A 32 14.72 -22.29 36.45
N GLY A 33 15.57 -21.86 35.50
CA GLY A 33 16.49 -22.75 34.78
C GLY A 33 16.45 -22.68 33.26
N LEU A 34 17.64 -22.75 32.65
CA LEU A 34 17.99 -22.76 31.21
C LEU A 34 18.27 -21.35 30.65
N SER A 35 19.44 -20.75 30.86
CA SER A 35 20.78 -21.19 30.43
C SER A 35 20.88 -21.41 28.91
N SER A 36 21.54 -20.45 28.26
CA SER A 36 22.27 -20.56 26.97
C SER A 36 21.54 -21.16 25.75
N PHE A 37 20.90 -20.32 24.95
CA PHE A 37 20.77 -20.56 23.51
C PHE A 37 21.78 -19.67 22.78
N GLY A 38 22.91 -20.24 22.37
CA GLY A 38 23.79 -19.63 21.38
C GLY A 38 23.07 -19.46 20.03
N PRO A 39 23.56 -18.60 19.13
CA PRO A 39 22.95 -18.43 17.82
C PRO A 39 23.00 -19.76 17.06
N SER A 40 21.82 -20.24 16.68
CA SER A 40 21.63 -21.43 15.84
C SER A 40 22.39 -21.28 14.51
N PRO A 41 22.96 -22.38 13.95
CA PRO A 41 23.68 -22.40 12.67
C PRO A 41 22.76 -22.21 11.43
N PHE A 42 21.63 -21.52 11.59
CA PHE A 42 20.73 -21.11 10.51
C PHE A 42 21.10 -19.73 9.92
N TYR A 43 22.29 -19.21 10.22
CA TYR A 43 22.91 -18.24 9.34
C TYR A 43 23.53 -19.00 8.16
N LEU A 44 23.33 -18.45 6.96
CA LEU A 44 24.08 -18.76 5.73
C LEU A 44 23.50 -19.84 4.80
N PHE A 45 22.20 -19.73 4.44
CA PHE A 45 21.80 -20.10 3.08
C PHE A 45 21.86 -18.83 2.22
N ILE A 46 23.00 -18.68 1.55
CA ILE A 46 23.34 -17.58 0.66
C ILE A 46 22.15 -17.30 -0.27
N HIS A 47 21.62 -16.07 -0.12
CA HIS A 47 20.76 -15.41 -1.07
C HIS A 47 21.40 -15.41 -2.47
N LEU A 48 20.86 -16.25 -3.35
CA LEU A 48 20.75 -15.91 -4.76
C LEU A 48 19.26 -15.82 -5.09
N SER A 49 18.54 -14.95 -4.36
CA SER A 49 17.21 -14.54 -4.80
C SER A 49 17.45 -13.74 -6.08
N SER A 50 17.16 -14.34 -7.23
CA SER A 50 17.21 -13.63 -8.51
C SER A 50 16.15 -12.54 -8.46
N THR A 51 16.54 -11.32 -8.08
CA THR A 51 15.67 -10.15 -8.16
C THR A 51 15.34 -9.91 -9.63
N MET A 52 14.06 -9.62 -9.93
CA MET A 52 13.66 -9.35 -11.30
C MET A 52 14.34 -8.08 -11.78
N ARG A 53 15.05 -8.14 -12.91
CA ARG A 53 15.69 -6.94 -13.46
C ARG A 53 14.65 -6.02 -14.11
N PRO A 54 14.89 -4.70 -14.14
CA PRO A 54 13.95 -3.76 -14.77
C PRO A 54 13.65 -4.07 -16.24
N ASP A 55 14.65 -4.49 -17.02
CA ASP A 55 14.49 -4.91 -18.42
C ASP A 55 13.53 -6.10 -18.57
N GLU A 56 13.63 -7.04 -17.64
CA GLU A 56 12.79 -8.25 -17.62
C GLU A 56 11.35 -7.91 -17.24
N ALA A 57 11.14 -7.08 -16.21
CA ALA A 57 9.80 -6.60 -15.85
C ALA A 57 9.15 -5.82 -17.01
N MET A 58 9.92 -4.96 -17.69
CA MET A 58 9.45 -4.23 -18.87
C MET A 58 9.13 -5.18 -20.03
N HIS A 59 9.95 -6.21 -20.27
CA HIS A 59 9.65 -7.22 -21.29
C HIS A 59 8.32 -7.92 -21.00
N ARG A 60 8.11 -8.36 -19.75
CA ARG A 60 6.86 -9.01 -19.32
C ARG A 60 5.63 -8.11 -19.48
N LEU A 61 5.76 -6.81 -19.20
CA LEU A 61 4.69 -5.84 -19.45
C LEU A 61 4.38 -5.70 -20.95
N ASN A 62 5.40 -5.66 -21.81
CA ASN A 62 5.21 -5.59 -23.25
C ASN A 62 4.56 -6.86 -23.82
N GLU A 63 4.88 -8.05 -23.28
CA GLU A 63 4.22 -9.30 -23.69
C GLU A 63 2.72 -9.33 -23.33
N LEU A 64 2.32 -8.59 -22.29
CA LEU A 64 0.93 -8.48 -21.85
C LEU A 64 0.17 -7.32 -22.52
N ALA A 65 0.86 -6.50 -23.32
CA ALA A 65 0.30 -5.28 -23.90
C ALA A 65 -0.82 -5.60 -24.90
N ASP A 66 -1.95 -4.90 -24.76
CA ASP A 66 -3.07 -4.93 -25.70
C ASP A 66 -3.41 -3.50 -26.15
N PRO A 67 -2.89 -3.07 -27.32
CA PRO A 67 -3.14 -1.74 -27.86
C PRO A 67 -4.63 -1.42 -28.09
N SER A 68 -5.51 -2.42 -28.17
CA SER A 68 -6.95 -2.19 -28.33
C SER A 68 -7.58 -1.50 -27.12
N LEU A 69 -6.96 -1.62 -25.94
CA LEU A 69 -7.42 -1.00 -24.69
C LEU A 69 -7.12 0.50 -24.61
N LEU A 70 -6.17 1.02 -25.41
CA LEU A 70 -5.75 2.42 -25.37
C LEU A 70 -6.90 3.39 -25.70
N ASN A 71 -7.77 3.03 -26.64
CA ASN A 71 -8.94 3.85 -26.97
C ASN A 71 -9.90 3.99 -25.77
N GLY A 72 -10.01 2.95 -24.96
CA GLY A 72 -10.79 2.97 -23.71
C GLY A 72 -10.15 3.89 -22.68
N MET A 73 -8.84 3.76 -22.47
CA MET A 73 -8.07 4.60 -21.55
C MET A 73 -8.19 6.08 -21.89
N ALA A 74 -7.99 6.44 -23.16
CA ALA A 74 -8.10 7.82 -23.64
C ALA A 74 -9.50 8.41 -23.39
N ARG A 75 -10.57 7.61 -23.54
CA ARG A 75 -11.95 8.03 -23.23
C ARG A 75 -12.13 8.44 -21.77
N TYR A 76 -11.37 7.85 -20.85
CA TYR A 76 -11.38 8.19 -19.43
C TYR A 76 -10.33 9.25 -19.03
N GLY A 77 -9.75 9.95 -20.02
CA GLY A 77 -8.78 11.02 -19.77
C GLY A 77 -7.42 10.53 -19.29
N ILE A 78 -7.08 9.25 -19.52
CA ILE A 78 -5.77 8.70 -19.23
C ILE A 78 -4.86 8.95 -20.45
N PRO A 79 -3.69 9.61 -20.29
CA PRO A 79 -2.73 9.78 -21.37
C PRO A 79 -2.23 8.43 -21.90
N VAL A 80 -2.19 8.29 -23.22
CA VAL A 80 -1.82 7.03 -23.90
C VAL A 80 -0.52 7.12 -24.68
N ASP A 81 0.18 8.26 -24.63
CA ASP A 81 1.48 8.47 -25.29
C ASP A 81 2.56 7.50 -24.80
N ARG A 82 2.47 7.06 -23.54
CA ARG A 82 3.39 6.09 -22.91
C ARG A 82 2.66 4.91 -22.26
N ALA A 83 1.43 4.63 -22.69
CA ALA A 83 0.66 3.49 -22.22
C ALA A 83 0.83 2.28 -23.14
N LEU A 84 0.90 1.10 -22.54
CA LEU A 84 1.00 -0.18 -23.23
C LEU A 84 -0.39 -0.80 -23.48
N GLY A 85 -1.38 -0.47 -22.65
CA GLY A 85 -2.68 -1.11 -22.64
C GLY A 85 -2.64 -2.47 -21.93
N VAL A 86 -2.08 -2.54 -20.72
CA VAL A 86 -2.14 -3.76 -19.89
C VAL A 86 -3.25 -3.62 -18.85
N SER A 87 -4.10 -4.64 -18.71
CA SER A 87 -5.18 -4.60 -17.73
C SER A 87 -4.66 -4.67 -16.29
N LEU A 88 -5.31 -3.96 -15.37
CA LEU A 88 -4.93 -3.98 -13.95
C LEU A 88 -4.88 -5.39 -13.32
N PRO A 89 -5.76 -6.35 -13.65
CA PRO A 89 -5.61 -7.74 -13.19
C PRO A 89 -4.30 -8.39 -13.61
N GLN A 90 -3.85 -8.18 -14.85
CA GLN A 90 -2.56 -8.71 -15.34
C GLN A 90 -1.38 -8.07 -14.60
N ILE A 91 -1.41 -6.73 -14.40
CA ILE A 91 -0.37 -6.02 -13.64
C ILE A 91 -0.30 -6.56 -12.21
N ARG A 92 -1.44 -6.75 -11.55
CA ARG A 92 -1.51 -7.34 -10.20
C ARG A 92 -1.02 -8.79 -10.16
N SER A 93 -1.26 -9.58 -11.20
CA SER A 93 -0.70 -10.93 -11.30
C SER A 93 0.82 -10.88 -11.39
N LEU A 94 1.37 -10.04 -12.27
CA LEU A 94 2.80 -9.86 -12.42
C LEU A 94 3.46 -9.36 -11.12
N ALA A 95 2.83 -8.42 -10.41
CA ALA A 95 3.31 -7.93 -9.13
C ALA A 95 3.38 -9.05 -8.06
N LYS A 96 2.43 -9.99 -8.06
CA LYS A 96 2.46 -11.14 -7.15
C LYS A 96 3.64 -12.07 -7.45
N ASP A 97 3.93 -12.28 -8.73
CA ASP A 97 5.06 -13.13 -9.16
C ASP A 97 6.41 -12.51 -8.79
N ILE A 98 6.51 -11.17 -8.89
CA ILE A 98 7.72 -10.41 -8.55
C ILE A 98 7.92 -10.32 -7.02
N GLY A 99 6.84 -10.06 -6.28
CA GLY A 99 6.92 -9.75 -4.86
C GLY A 99 7.26 -8.28 -4.59
N ARG A 100 8.01 -8.03 -3.53
CA ARG A 100 8.40 -6.67 -3.09
C ARG A 100 9.87 -6.40 -3.36
N ASP A 101 10.15 -5.29 -4.03
CA ASP A 101 11.50 -4.83 -4.35
C ASP A 101 11.50 -3.31 -4.58
N HIS A 102 12.00 -2.56 -3.60
CA HIS A 102 12.09 -1.11 -3.64
C HIS A 102 12.99 -0.58 -4.79
N ALA A 103 14.08 -1.28 -5.10
CA ALA A 103 15.00 -0.84 -6.15
C ALA A 103 14.38 -1.03 -7.55
N LEU A 104 13.68 -2.15 -7.76
CA LEU A 104 12.91 -2.38 -8.97
C LEU A 104 11.78 -1.36 -9.12
N ALA A 105 11.04 -1.06 -8.04
CA ALA A 105 9.97 -0.06 -8.07
C ALA A 105 10.48 1.31 -8.54
N ALA A 106 11.60 1.77 -7.98
CA ALA A 106 12.24 3.03 -8.40
C ALA A 106 12.64 3.00 -9.88
N ALA A 107 13.25 1.90 -10.33
CA ALA A 107 13.66 1.74 -11.73
C ALA A 107 12.45 1.74 -12.69
N LEU A 108 11.37 1.06 -12.35
CA LEU A 108 10.11 1.02 -13.11
C LEU A 108 9.45 2.41 -13.17
N TRP A 109 9.46 3.15 -12.06
CA TRP A 109 8.85 4.47 -12.00
C TRP A 109 9.49 5.46 -12.99
N VAL A 110 10.83 5.48 -13.02
CA VAL A 110 11.65 6.35 -13.88
C VAL A 110 11.43 6.07 -15.38
N THR A 111 10.96 4.88 -15.75
CA THR A 111 10.66 4.58 -17.16
C THR A 111 9.57 5.48 -17.74
N GLY A 112 8.73 6.11 -16.90
CA GLY A 112 7.60 6.94 -17.33
C GLY A 112 6.52 6.19 -18.10
N VAL A 113 6.63 4.87 -18.23
CA VAL A 113 5.60 4.03 -18.86
C VAL A 113 4.46 3.84 -17.88
N HIS A 114 3.23 4.03 -18.35
CA HIS A 114 2.05 4.10 -17.50
C HIS A 114 1.86 2.84 -16.63
N GLU A 115 1.86 1.65 -17.25
CA GLU A 115 1.69 0.39 -16.54
C GLU A 115 2.92 -0.03 -15.74
N ALA A 116 4.11 0.45 -16.11
CA ALA A 116 5.31 0.28 -15.31
C ALA A 116 5.23 1.08 -14.00
N ARG A 117 4.68 2.30 -14.04
CA ARG A 117 4.39 3.09 -12.83
C ARG A 117 3.32 2.43 -11.98
N MET A 118 2.27 1.87 -12.57
CA MET A 118 1.30 1.07 -11.80
C MET A 118 1.95 -0.12 -11.12
N LEU A 119 2.79 -0.88 -11.85
CA LEU A 119 3.54 -2.00 -11.30
C LEU A 119 4.47 -1.57 -10.16
N ALA A 120 5.18 -0.44 -10.31
CA ALA A 120 6.02 0.12 -9.27
C ALA A 120 5.25 0.30 -7.95
N THR A 121 4.04 0.87 -7.97
CA THR A 121 3.23 1.04 -6.75
C THR A 121 2.86 -0.27 -6.05
N LEU A 122 2.81 -1.39 -6.79
CA LEU A 122 2.45 -2.70 -6.27
C LEU A 122 3.67 -3.47 -5.73
N VAL A 123 4.86 -3.25 -6.30
CA VAL A 123 6.10 -3.95 -5.91
C VAL A 123 6.95 -3.15 -4.92
N ASP A 124 6.70 -1.86 -4.73
CA ASP A 124 7.45 -1.05 -3.78
C ASP A 124 7.21 -1.48 -2.31
N GLU A 125 8.14 -1.15 -1.42
CA GLU A 125 8.14 -1.48 0.00
C GLU A 125 7.73 -0.26 0.85
N PRO A 126 6.50 -0.23 1.42
CA PRO A 126 5.98 0.96 2.11
C PRO A 126 6.87 1.50 3.24
N ASP A 127 7.57 0.63 3.96
CA ASP A 127 8.45 1.01 5.07
C ASP A 127 9.75 1.69 4.60
N LYS A 128 10.10 1.57 3.31
CA LYS A 128 11.28 2.22 2.70
C LYS A 128 10.91 3.51 1.95
N VAL A 129 9.62 3.74 1.69
CA VAL A 129 9.17 4.92 0.98
C VAL A 129 9.42 6.17 1.81
N SER A 130 10.21 7.08 1.26
CA SER A 130 10.55 8.36 1.89
C SER A 130 9.60 9.48 1.47
N GLU A 131 9.53 10.53 2.29
CA GLU A 131 8.76 11.73 1.92
C GLU A 131 9.23 12.37 0.60
N PRO A 132 10.54 12.55 0.34
CA PRO A 132 11.00 13.04 -0.95
C PRO A 132 10.55 12.19 -2.13
N GLN A 133 10.54 10.86 -1.98
CA GLN A 133 10.04 9.95 -3.01
C GLN A 133 8.54 10.17 -3.25
N MET A 134 7.73 10.24 -2.19
CA MET A 134 6.29 10.48 -2.33
C MET A 134 6.00 11.80 -3.05
N ASN A 135 6.70 12.88 -2.68
CA ASN A 135 6.53 14.17 -3.35
C ASN A 135 6.93 14.09 -4.83
N ALA A 136 8.08 13.49 -5.16
CA ALA A 136 8.52 13.31 -6.53
C ALA A 136 7.53 12.49 -7.37
N MET A 137 6.92 11.47 -6.78
CA MET A 137 5.87 10.69 -7.44
C MET A 137 4.61 11.53 -7.70
N VAL A 138 4.14 12.30 -6.71
CA VAL A 138 2.95 13.16 -6.84
C VAL A 138 3.13 14.23 -7.92
N ASP A 139 4.31 14.85 -7.99
CA ASP A 139 4.64 15.85 -9.00
C ASP A 139 4.59 15.29 -10.44
N GLU A 140 4.71 13.96 -10.59
CA GLU A 140 4.71 13.26 -11.88
C GLU A 140 3.36 12.61 -12.25
N PHE A 141 2.30 12.81 -11.45
CA PHE A 141 0.98 12.26 -11.73
C PHE A 141 0.40 12.84 -13.03
N ALA A 142 0.30 11.98 -14.05
CA ALA A 142 -0.25 12.34 -15.35
C ALA A 142 -1.75 12.03 -15.49
N SER A 143 -2.33 11.27 -14.56
CA SER A 143 -3.72 10.81 -14.62
C SER A 143 -4.25 10.40 -13.26
N TRP A 144 -5.58 10.40 -13.13
CA TRP A 144 -6.30 10.06 -11.89
C TRP A 144 -6.04 8.61 -11.44
N ASP A 145 -5.85 7.69 -12.37
CA ASP A 145 -5.65 6.28 -12.08
C ASP A 145 -4.26 5.96 -11.52
N ILE A 146 -3.21 6.69 -11.93
CA ILE A 146 -1.88 6.62 -11.31
C ILE A 146 -1.94 7.14 -9.87
N CYS A 147 -2.66 8.24 -9.64
CA CYS A 147 -2.91 8.75 -8.29
C CYS A 147 -3.61 7.68 -7.43
N ASP A 148 -4.69 7.08 -7.95
CA ASP A 148 -5.41 6.01 -7.27
C ASP A 148 -4.53 4.78 -7.00
N GLN A 149 -3.69 4.36 -7.94
CA GLN A 149 -2.76 3.25 -7.70
C GLN A 149 -1.75 3.59 -6.60
N CYS A 150 -1.16 4.79 -6.62
CA CYS A 150 -0.22 5.22 -5.58
C CYS A 150 -0.88 5.24 -4.21
N CYS A 151 -2.07 5.86 -4.10
CA CYS A 151 -2.81 5.98 -2.85
C CYS A 151 -3.22 4.60 -2.30
N ASN A 152 -3.76 3.72 -3.14
CA ASN A 152 -4.31 2.44 -2.71
C ASN A 152 -3.26 1.37 -2.45
N ASN A 153 -2.20 1.33 -3.27
CA ASN A 153 -1.22 0.25 -3.23
C ASN A 153 -0.01 0.57 -2.34
N LEU A 154 0.35 1.86 -2.19
CA LEU A 154 1.60 2.27 -1.58
C LEU A 154 1.41 3.29 -0.46
N PHE A 155 0.94 4.51 -0.78
CA PHE A 155 1.03 5.65 0.14
C PHE A 155 0.30 5.42 1.44
N ARG A 156 -0.93 4.87 1.41
CA ARG A 156 -1.71 4.60 2.64
C ARG A 156 -1.04 3.62 3.61
N LEU A 157 -0.08 2.84 3.12
CA LEU A 157 0.66 1.86 3.92
C LEU A 157 1.93 2.45 4.54
N THR A 158 2.30 3.69 4.19
CA THR A 158 3.49 4.35 4.73
C THR A 158 3.20 4.98 6.10
N PRO A 159 4.20 5.09 7.00
CA PRO A 159 4.01 5.74 8.31
C PRO A 159 3.63 7.23 8.23
N ILE A 160 3.99 7.90 7.13
CA ILE A 160 3.81 9.34 6.94
C ILE A 160 2.54 9.71 6.15
N ALA A 161 1.74 8.71 5.74
CA ALA A 161 0.61 8.86 4.83
C ALA A 161 -0.37 9.97 5.22
N TRP A 162 -0.82 9.98 6.48
CA TRP A 162 -1.83 10.92 6.95
C TRP A 162 -1.34 12.36 6.94
N ARG A 163 -0.10 12.59 7.38
CA ARG A 163 0.51 13.92 7.36
C ARG A 163 0.64 14.43 5.92
N LYS A 164 1.10 13.60 4.99
CA LYS A 164 1.24 13.98 3.57
C LYS A 164 -0.10 14.26 2.91
N ALA A 165 -1.12 13.44 3.19
CA ALA A 165 -2.47 13.66 2.66
C ALA A 165 -3.03 15.04 3.06
N LEU A 166 -2.85 15.44 4.32
CA LEU A 166 -3.26 16.78 4.79
C LEU A 166 -2.46 17.88 4.08
N GLU A 167 -1.14 17.77 4.06
CA GLU A 167 -0.26 18.76 3.42
C GLU A 167 -0.59 18.96 1.93
N TRP A 168 -0.78 17.87 1.18
CA TRP A 168 -1.15 17.96 -0.24
C TRP A 168 -2.55 18.52 -0.45
N SER A 169 -3.49 18.30 0.48
CA SER A 169 -4.85 18.84 0.36
C SER A 169 -4.95 20.36 0.63
N GLU A 170 -3.92 20.95 1.24
CA GLU A 170 -3.83 22.39 1.49
C GLU A 170 -3.24 23.16 0.30
N HIS A 171 -2.59 22.46 -0.63
CA HIS A 171 -2.07 23.04 -1.87
C HIS A 171 -3.19 23.09 -2.93
N GLN A 172 -3.85 24.25 -3.04
CA GLN A 172 -4.82 24.59 -4.10
C GLN A 172 -4.24 25.58 -5.10
#